data_AF-A0A953X4M0-F1
#
_entry.id   AF-A0A953X4M0-F1
#
_cell.length_a   1.000
_cell.length_b   1.000
_cell.length_c   1.000
_cell.angle_alpha   90.00
_cell.angle_beta   90.00
_cell.angle_gamma   90.00
#
_symmetry.space_group_name_H-M   'P 1'
#
loop_
_entity.id
_entity.type
_entity.pdbx_description
1 polymer ?
#
loop_
_entity_poly.entity_id
_entity_poly.type
_entity_poly.pdbx_seq_one_letter_code
_entity_poly.pdbx_strand_id
1 'polypeptide(L)' 'MTTVAKPNVRPDCPHFSSGPTAKRPGFSLEKLNTAALGRSHRSADAKKKLKEAIDRTKSILGLPEGYRVAIVPA' A
#
# COMPACT_ATOMS: atom_id res chain seq x y z
N MET A 1 14.62 -11.40 40.49
CA MET A 1 14.62 -11.49 39.01
C MET A 1 13.37 -12.25 38.62
N THR A 2 12.40 -11.59 37.98
CA THR A 2 11.13 -12.22 37.56
C THR A 2 11.33 -12.86 36.20
N THR A 3 11.18 -14.18 36.10
CA THR A 3 11.31 -14.93 34.84
C THR A 3 10.03 -14.77 34.02
N VAL A 4 10.12 -14.18 32.83
CA VAL A 4 8.98 -14.07 31.90
C VAL A 4 8.90 -15.36 31.08
N ALA A 5 7.77 -16.07 31.15
CA ALA A 5 7.55 -17.27 30.37
C ALA A 5 7.49 -16.95 28.87
N LYS A 6 8.19 -17.76 28.05
CA LYS A 6 8.16 -17.62 26.59
C LYS A 6 6.75 -17.93 26.06
N PRO A 7 6.20 -17.11 25.15
CA PRO A 7 4.93 -17.43 24.51
C PRO A 7 4.98 -18.77 23.76
N ASN A 8 3.96 -19.61 23.94
CA ASN A 8 3.82 -20.90 23.26
C ASN A 8 3.34 -20.77 21.80
N VAL A 9 2.78 -19.60 21.44
CA VAL A 9 2.22 -19.33 20.12
C VAL A 9 3.18 -18.43 19.35
N ARG A 10 3.47 -18.81 18.09
CA ARG A 10 4.25 -17.98 17.17
C ARG A 10 3.32 -17.07 16.37
N PRO A 11 3.78 -15.88 15.94
CA PRO A 11 3.02 -15.05 15.02
C PRO A 11 2.86 -15.72 13.66
N ASP A 12 1.70 -15.52 13.02
CA ASP A 12 1.41 -16.04 11.67
C ASP A 12 2.35 -15.46 10.61
N CYS A 13 2.86 -14.25 10.83
CA CYS A 13 3.81 -13.58 9.94
C CYS A 13 4.98 -12.99 10.75
N PRO A 14 6.21 -13.52 10.62
CA PRO A 14 7.37 -13.04 11.38
C PRO A 14 8.12 -11.88 10.70
N HIS A 15 7.47 -11.11 9.82
CA HIS A 15 8.09 -9.98 9.11
C HIS A 15 7.96 -8.68 9.92
N PHE A 16 8.90 -8.43 10.84
CA PHE A 16 8.87 -7.31 11.80
C PHE A 16 9.59 -6.03 11.35
N SER A 17 10.00 -5.92 10.09
CA SER A 17 10.68 -4.73 9.58
C SER A 17 9.73 -3.53 9.49
N SER A 18 10.25 -2.32 9.71
CA SER A 18 9.49 -1.06 9.65
C SER A 18 9.37 -0.47 8.23
N GLY A 19 10.02 -1.08 7.23
CA GLY A 19 9.99 -0.64 5.85
C GLY A 19 11.09 -1.32 5.01
N PRO A 20 10.76 -2.12 3.97
CA PRO A 20 9.44 -2.65 3.63
C PRO A 20 8.79 -3.41 4.80
N THR A 21 7.46 -3.40 4.90
CA THR A 21 6.69 -4.07 5.97
C THR A 21 5.89 -5.26 5.43
N ALA A 22 5.39 -6.12 6.33
CA ALA A 22 4.48 -7.20 5.96
C ALA A 22 3.27 -6.69 5.14
N LYS A 23 2.91 -7.39 4.06
CA LYS A 23 1.68 -7.08 3.32
C LYS A 23 0.47 -7.44 4.17
N ARG A 24 -0.66 -6.77 3.92
CA ARG A 24 -1.94 -7.09 4.57
C ARG A 24 -2.31 -8.58 4.38
N PRO A 25 -3.00 -9.22 5.36
CA PRO A 25 -3.54 -10.55 5.18
C PRO A 25 -4.39 -10.69 3.90
N GLY A 26 -4.30 -11.82 3.20
CA GLY A 26 -5.02 -12.05 1.95
C GLY A 26 -4.52 -11.18 0.76
N PHE A 27 -3.28 -10.71 0.82
CA PHE A 27 -2.62 -10.12 -0.35
C PHE A 27 -2.34 -11.20 -1.41
N SER A 28 -2.76 -10.94 -2.65
CA SER A 28 -2.54 -11.80 -3.83
C SER A 28 -2.09 -10.93 -4.99
N LEU A 29 -1.18 -11.44 -5.82
CA LEU A 29 -0.71 -10.78 -7.03
C LEU A 29 -1.80 -10.70 -8.12
N GLU A 30 -2.86 -11.51 -8.04
CA GLU A 30 -4.00 -11.44 -8.96
C GLU A 30 -4.66 -10.05 -8.95
N LYS A 31 -4.56 -9.32 -7.84
CA LYS A 31 -5.02 -7.93 -7.74
C LYS A 31 -4.26 -6.97 -8.66
N LEU A 32 -3.14 -7.41 -9.23
CA LEU A 32 -2.34 -6.69 -10.22
C LEU A 32 -2.64 -7.10 -11.67
N ASN A 33 -3.57 -8.02 -11.92
CA ASN A 33 -3.86 -8.49 -13.28
C ASN A 33 -4.31 -7.37 -14.22
N THR A 34 -5.00 -6.37 -13.68
CA THR A 34 -5.40 -5.22 -14.48
C THR A 34 -4.30 -4.17 -14.58
N ALA A 35 -3.21 -4.25 -13.80
CA ALA A 35 -2.15 -3.24 -13.69
C ALA A 35 -1.59 -2.82 -15.06
N ALA A 36 -1.22 -1.54 -15.18
CA ALA A 36 -0.69 -0.98 -16.43
C ALA A 36 0.82 -1.31 -16.59
N LEU A 37 1.19 -2.58 -16.42
CA LEU A 37 2.58 -3.05 -16.51
C LEU A 37 3.09 -2.90 -17.94
N GLY A 38 4.36 -2.48 -18.10
CA GLY A 38 4.98 -2.28 -19.41
C GLY A 38 4.37 -1.17 -20.27
N ARG A 39 3.44 -0.37 -19.73
CA ARG A 39 2.83 0.77 -20.44
C ARG A 39 3.44 2.08 -19.99
N SER A 40 3.42 3.07 -20.89
CA SER A 40 3.79 4.44 -20.53
C SER A 40 2.87 4.97 -19.42
N HIS A 41 3.45 5.61 -18.42
CA HIS A 41 2.71 6.32 -17.36
C HIS A 41 1.81 7.43 -17.91
N ARG A 42 2.05 7.87 -19.16
CA ARG A 42 1.24 8.90 -19.85
C ARG A 42 0.05 8.33 -20.62
N SER A 43 -0.05 7.00 -20.74
CA SER A 43 -1.19 6.34 -21.38
C SER A 43 -2.50 6.65 -20.65
N ALA A 44 -3.62 6.59 -21.38
CA ALA A 44 -4.94 6.86 -20.81
C ALA A 44 -5.23 5.94 -19.60
N ASP A 45 -4.92 4.65 -19.73
CA ASP A 45 -5.14 3.67 -18.66
C ASP A 45 -4.29 3.94 -17.42
N ALA A 46 -2.99 4.25 -17.60
CA ALA A 46 -2.12 4.58 -16.47
C ALA A 46 -2.56 5.88 -15.77
N LYS A 47 -2.89 6.92 -16.54
CA LYS A 47 -3.42 8.19 -16.01
C LYS A 47 -4.70 7.98 -15.21
N LYS A 48 -5.62 7.15 -15.71
CA LYS A 48 -6.88 6.83 -15.03
C LYS A 48 -6.63 6.22 -13.64
N LYS A 49 -5.67 5.30 -13.53
CA LYS A 49 -5.31 4.66 -12.25
C LYS A 49 -4.59 5.59 -11.28
N LEU A 50 -3.68 6.42 -11.79
CA LEU A 50 -3.04 7.44 -10.97
C LEU A 50 -4.07 8.42 -10.41
N LYS A 51 -5.04 8.84 -11.25
CA LYS A 51 -6.16 9.66 -10.80
C LYS A 51 -6.98 8.96 -9.72
N GLU A 52 -7.34 7.70 -9.91
CA GLU A 52 -8.08 6.92 -8.91
C GLU A 52 -7.33 6.88 -7.56
N ALA A 53 -6.02 6.61 -7.58
CA ALA A 53 -5.20 6.58 -6.37
C ALA A 53 -5.15 7.94 -5.68
N ILE A 54 -5.02 9.03 -6.45
CA ILE A 54 -5.05 10.42 -5.96
C ILE A 54 -6.39 10.73 -5.29
N ASP A 55 -7.51 10.45 -5.99
CA ASP A 55 -8.86 10.76 -5.50
C ASP A 55 -9.16 9.99 -4.21
N ARG A 56 -8.83 8.68 -4.19
CA ARG A 56 -9.02 7.83 -3.00
C ARG A 56 -8.16 8.29 -1.83
N THR A 57 -6.91 8.66 -2.07
CA THR A 57 -6.03 9.18 -1.01
C THR A 57 -6.59 10.48 -0.44
N LYS A 58 -7.04 11.40 -1.30
CA LYS A 58 -7.69 12.64 -0.89
C LYS A 58 -8.90 12.38 0.01
N SER A 59 -9.74 11.42 -0.37
CA SER A 59 -10.94 11.02 0.38
C SER A 59 -10.60 10.36 1.71
N ILE A 60 -9.65 9.41 1.74
CA ILE A 60 -9.26 8.68 2.96
C ILE A 60 -8.69 9.63 4.00
N LEU A 61 -7.89 10.61 3.57
CA LEU A 61 -7.26 11.58 4.46
C LEU A 61 -8.16 12.76 4.81
N GLY A 62 -9.33 12.91 4.17
CA GLY A 62 -10.22 14.04 4.38
C GLY A 62 -9.54 15.39 4.09
N LEU A 63 -8.78 15.48 2.99
CA LEU A 63 -7.96 16.68 2.76
C LEU A 63 -8.82 17.95 2.59
N PRO A 64 -8.40 19.08 3.18
CA PRO A 64 -9.09 20.35 3.02
C PRO A 64 -9.17 20.82 1.56
N GLU A 65 -10.05 21.79 1.32
CA GLU A 65 -10.11 22.48 0.04
C GLU A 65 -8.76 23.13 -0.32
N GLY A 66 -8.41 23.14 -1.61
CA GLY A 66 -7.12 23.65 -2.10
C GLY A 66 -5.94 22.68 -1.97
N TYR A 67 -5.99 21.67 -1.11
CA TYR A 67 -4.92 20.68 -0.95
C TYR A 67 -4.92 19.65 -2.10
N ARG A 68 -3.71 19.21 -2.48
CA ARG A 68 -3.47 18.29 -3.61
C ARG A 68 -2.62 17.11 -3.17
N VAL A 69 -2.91 15.93 -3.74
CA VAL A 69 -2.06 14.73 -3.62
C VAL A 69 -1.17 14.66 -4.85
N ALA A 70 0.13 14.44 -4.64
CA ALA A 70 1.09 14.20 -5.70
C ALA A 70 1.65 12.77 -5.58
N ILE A 71 1.90 12.14 -6.73
CA ILE A 71 2.64 10.88 -6.82
C ILE A 71 3.92 11.19 -7.59
N VAL A 72 5.07 10.99 -6.94
CA VAL A 72 6.41 11.23 -7.49
C VAL A 72 7.21 9.92 -7.50
N PRO A 73 8.23 9.79 -8.36
CA PRO A 73 9.17 8.68 -8.27
C PRO A 73 9.84 8.66 -6.89
N ALA A 74 10.14 7.45 -6.41
CA ALA A 74 10.96 7.22 -5.22
C ALA A 74 12.43 7.06 -5.61
#